data_AF-A0A944CFI5-F1
#
_entry.id   AF-A0A944CFI5-F1
#
_cell.length_a   1.000
_cell.length_b   1.000
_cell.length_c   1.000
_cell.angle_alpha   90.00
_cell.angle_beta   90.00
_cell.angle_gamma   90.00
#
_symmetry.space_group_name_H-M   'P 1'
#
loop_
_entity.id
_entity.type
_entity.pdbx_description
1 polymer ?
#
loop_
_entity_poly.entity_id
_entity_poly.type
_entity_poly.pdbx_seq_one_letter_code
_entity_poly.pdbx_strand_id
1 'polypeptide(L)'
;MSNAGASNIHSRLRQARINAGYRSAAAAADAMNMSHSTYQAHENGNRNFDSRDAAQYGAVFKVSSNWLLSGEGDQHAADEIDNSQKIKRAVYGAFAAVEAMGHPVNAENISEAAVRLYDLEGR
;
A
#
# COMPACT_ATOMS: atom_id res chain seq x y z
N MET A 1 -28.90 -5.03 0.68
CA MET A 1 -28.14 -6.05 1.44
C MET A 1 -26.78 -5.46 1.78
N SER A 2 -26.63 -4.82 2.95
CA SER A 2 -25.32 -4.49 3.57
C SER A 2 -25.56 -4.22 5.07
N ASN A 3 -25.61 -5.27 5.89
CA ASN A 3 -25.64 -5.14 7.35
C ASN A 3 -24.27 -5.53 7.90
N ALA A 4 -23.27 -4.66 7.75
CA ALA A 4 -21.99 -4.79 8.44
C ALA A 4 -22.12 -4.11 9.82
N GLY A 5 -22.93 -4.73 10.69
CA GLY A 5 -23.15 -4.23 12.04
C GLY A 5 -21.86 -4.24 12.87
N ALA A 6 -21.47 -3.06 13.36
CA ALA A 6 -20.82 -2.83 14.65
C ALA A 6 -19.57 -3.68 15.03
N SER A 7 -18.62 -3.88 14.12
CA SER A 7 -17.24 -4.20 14.54
C SER A 7 -16.49 -2.90 14.81
N ASN A 8 -16.03 -2.69 16.04
CA ASN A 8 -15.22 -1.51 16.37
C ASN A 8 -13.86 -1.55 15.65
N ILE A 9 -13.15 -0.42 15.63
CA ILE A 9 -11.85 -0.25 14.96
C ILE A 9 -10.82 -1.34 15.34
N HIS A 10 -10.81 -1.77 16.60
CA HIS A 10 -9.89 -2.78 17.13
C HIS A 10 -10.24 -4.20 16.65
N SER A 11 -11.54 -4.52 16.63
CA SER A 11 -12.04 -5.79 16.09
C SER A 11 -11.72 -5.93 14.61
N ARG A 12 -11.83 -4.85 13.83
CA ARG A 12 -11.44 -4.85 12.40
C ARG A 12 -9.95 -5.08 12.23
N LEU A 13 -9.11 -4.43 13.04
CA LEU A 13 -7.66 -4.65 13.03
C LEU A 13 -7.31 -6.12 13.32
N ARG A 14 -7.90 -6.69 14.38
CA ARG A 14 -7.71 -8.11 14.73
C ARG A 14 -8.15 -9.03 13.60
N GLN A 15 -9.29 -8.74 12.97
CA GLN A 15 -9.79 -9.53 11.85
C GLN A 15 -8.87 -9.45 10.64
N ALA A 16 -8.38 -8.26 10.29
CA ALA A 16 -7.40 -8.09 9.22
C ALA A 16 -6.13 -8.90 9.47
N ARG A 17 -5.60 -8.87 10.71
CA ARG A 17 -4.43 -9.66 11.09
C ARG A 17 -4.66 -11.17 10.88
N ILE A 18 -5.78 -11.69 11.37
CA ILE A 18 -6.11 -13.12 11.28
C ILE A 18 -6.26 -13.53 9.81
N ASN A 19 -6.98 -12.74 9.01
CA ASN A 19 -7.19 -13.01 7.59
C ASN A 19 -5.88 -12.95 6.79
N ALA A 20 -4.93 -12.11 7.20
CA ALA A 20 -3.59 -12.03 6.63
C ALA A 20 -2.66 -13.19 7.08
N GLY A 21 -3.13 -14.11 7.94
CA GLY A 21 -2.40 -15.32 8.32
C GLY A 21 -1.46 -15.17 9.52
N TYR A 22 -1.44 -14.01 10.19
CA TYR A 22 -0.60 -13.80 11.36
C TYR A 22 -1.22 -14.43 12.61
N ARG A 23 -0.56 -15.46 13.14
CA ARG A 23 -1.04 -16.24 14.30
C ARG A 23 -1.08 -15.46 15.62
N SER A 24 -0.26 -14.42 15.76
CA SER A 24 -0.18 -13.62 16.98
C SER A 24 0.00 -12.13 16.68
N ALA A 25 -0.34 -11.29 17.66
CA ALA A 25 -0.08 -9.85 17.62
C ALA A 25 1.42 -9.54 17.52
N ALA A 26 2.26 -10.32 18.20
CA ALA A 26 3.72 -10.22 18.11
C ALA A 26 4.22 -10.46 16.67
N ALA A 27 3.75 -11.53 16.02
CA ALA A 27 4.15 -11.84 14.64
C ALA A 27 3.74 -10.74 13.65
N ALA A 28 2.58 -10.12 13.87
CA ALA A 28 2.15 -8.98 13.06
C ALA A 28 3.01 -7.73 13.32
N ALA A 29 3.31 -7.43 14.59
CA ALA A 29 4.17 -6.32 14.98
C ALA A 29 5.59 -6.46 14.38
N ASP A 30 6.17 -7.66 14.42
CA ASP A 30 7.46 -7.98 13.81
C ASP A 30 7.44 -7.73 12.29
N ALA A 31 6.39 -8.21 11.60
CA ALA A 31 6.26 -8.09 10.15
C ALA A 31 6.17 -6.64 9.65
N MET A 32 5.73 -5.72 10.51
CA MET A 32 5.61 -4.29 10.20
C MET A 32 6.67 -3.43 10.89
N ASN A 33 7.64 -4.04 11.57
CA ASN A 33 8.66 -3.36 12.36
C ASN A 33 8.08 -2.33 13.37
N MET A 34 7.02 -2.75 14.08
CA MET A 34 6.37 -1.97 15.14
C MET A 34 6.62 -2.62 16.50
N SER A 35 6.71 -1.81 17.57
CA SER A 35 6.76 -2.35 18.93
C SER A 35 5.54 -3.24 19.21
N HIS A 36 5.78 -4.41 19.81
CA HIS A 36 4.73 -5.35 20.21
C HIS A 36 3.70 -4.68 21.13
N SER A 37 4.16 -3.85 22.07
CA SER A 37 3.28 -3.15 23.01
C SER A 37 2.38 -2.13 22.32
N THR A 38 2.86 -1.45 21.28
CA THR A 38 2.08 -0.50 20.49
C THR A 38 1.00 -1.22 19.70
N TYR A 39 1.38 -2.22 18.91
CA TYR A 39 0.42 -2.98 18.12
C TYR A 39 -0.63 -3.65 19.02
N GLN A 40 -0.21 -4.26 20.13
CA GLN A 40 -1.11 -4.90 21.09
C GLN A 40 -2.07 -3.89 21.75
N ALA A 41 -1.62 -2.68 22.08
CA ALA A 41 -2.50 -1.64 22.62
C ALA A 41 -3.59 -1.23 21.62
N HIS A 42 -3.26 -1.18 20.32
CA HIS A 42 -4.20 -0.88 19.25
C HIS A 42 -5.17 -2.03 18.98
N GLU A 43 -4.71 -3.28 18.96
CA GLU A 43 -5.56 -4.45 18.73
C GLU A 43 -6.47 -4.77 19.93
N ASN A 44 -6.00 -4.56 21.16
CA ASN A 44 -6.79 -4.82 22.37
C ASN A 44 -7.79 -3.71 22.72
N GLY A 45 -7.72 -2.56 22.03
CA GLY A 45 -8.58 -1.42 22.33
C GLY A 45 -8.16 -0.58 23.53
N ASN A 46 -6.91 -0.69 23.97
CA ASN A 46 -6.36 0.20 24.99
C ASN A 46 -6.14 1.62 24.44
N ARG A 47 -5.86 1.72 23.13
CA ARG A 47 -5.68 2.98 22.40
C ARG A 47 -6.24 2.85 20.99
N ASN A 48 -6.85 3.92 20.48
CA ASN A 48 -7.15 4.06 19.06
C ASN A 48 -5.86 4.31 18.27
N PHE A 49 -5.90 3.94 17.00
CA PHE A 49 -4.83 4.20 16.05
C PHE A 49 -5.29 5.24 15.01
N ASP A 50 -4.34 5.99 14.46
CA ASP A 50 -4.62 7.06 13.50
C ASP A 50 -4.53 6.58 12.04
N SER A 51 -4.63 7.51 11.09
CA SER A 51 -4.54 7.19 9.67
C SER A 51 -3.16 6.72 9.22
N ARG A 52 -2.09 7.13 9.91
CA ARG A 52 -0.73 6.68 9.62
C ARG A 52 -0.55 5.22 10.02
N ASP A 53 -1.00 4.87 11.22
CA ASP A 53 -1.02 3.49 11.69
C ASP A 53 -1.91 2.62 10.80
N ALA A 54 -3.11 3.11 10.45
CA ALA A 54 -4.02 2.40 9.56
C ALA A 54 -3.42 2.12 8.18
N ALA A 55 -2.64 3.04 7.61
CA ALA A 55 -1.94 2.84 6.35
C ALA A 55 -0.86 1.74 6.46
N GLN A 56 -0.12 1.70 7.57
CA GLN A 56 0.87 0.65 7.81
C GLN A 56 0.20 -0.72 7.96
N TYR A 57 -0.92 -0.80 8.69
CA TYR A 57 -1.70 -2.02 8.83
C TYR A 57 -2.30 -2.48 7.50
N GLY A 58 -2.89 -1.56 6.74
CA GLY A 58 -3.45 -1.84 5.42
C GLY A 58 -2.42 -2.40 4.45
N ALA A 59 -1.21 -1.83 4.43
CA ALA A 59 -0.12 -2.28 3.57
C ALA A 59 0.33 -3.73 3.87
N VAL A 60 0.38 -4.09 5.16
CA VAL A 60 0.84 -5.41 5.64
C VAL A 60 -0.26 -6.46 5.52
N PHE A 61 -1.51 -6.10 5.85
CA PHE A 61 -2.66 -7.00 5.86
C PHE A 61 -3.46 -7.03 4.55
N LYS A 62 -3.09 -6.18 3.58
CA LYS A 62 -3.76 -6.07 2.26
C LYS A 62 -5.26 -5.76 2.40
N VAL A 63 -5.56 -4.78 3.24
CA VAL A 63 -6.90 -4.23 3.47
C VAL A 63 -6.87 -2.70 3.37
N SER A 64 -8.02 -2.07 3.19
CA SER A 64 -8.11 -0.61 3.15
C SER A 64 -7.91 0.01 4.54
N SER A 65 -7.05 1.03 4.61
CA SER A 65 -6.91 1.92 5.77
C SER A 65 -8.22 2.64 6.11
N ASN A 66 -9.00 3.04 5.10
CA ASN A 66 -10.30 3.66 5.31
C ASN A 66 -11.27 2.68 5.97
N TRP A 67 -11.35 1.45 5.45
CA TRP A 67 -12.15 0.40 6.06
C TRP A 67 -11.71 0.09 7.49
N LEU A 68 -10.40 0.08 7.77
CA LEU A 68 -9.91 -0.08 9.14
C LEU A 68 -10.41 1.02 10.06
N LEU A 69 -10.39 2.29 9.64
CA LEU A 69 -10.76 3.45 10.47
C LEU A 69 -12.26 3.63 10.66
N SER A 70 -13.05 3.57 9.58
CA SER A 70 -14.48 3.85 9.61
C SER A 70 -15.33 2.58 9.69
N GLY A 71 -14.85 1.46 9.17
CA GLY A 71 -15.64 0.25 8.93
C GLY A 71 -16.55 0.36 7.70
N GLU A 72 -16.42 1.45 6.94
CA GLU A 72 -17.19 1.72 5.73
C GLU A 72 -16.37 1.38 4.48
N GLY A 73 -17.08 1.09 3.39
CA GLY A 73 -16.47 0.72 2.11
C GLY A 73 -16.06 -0.75 2.03
N ASP A 74 -15.38 -1.11 0.94
CA ASP A 74 -14.87 -2.46 0.72
C ASP A 74 -13.57 -2.66 1.49
N GLN A 75 -13.49 -3.76 2.25
CA GLN A 75 -12.30 -4.17 3.00
C GLN A 75 -11.07 -4.33 2.09
N HIS A 76 -11.28 -4.79 0.86
CA HIS A 76 -10.24 -5.03 -0.13
C HIS A 76 -10.29 -4.03 -1.28
N ALA A 77 -11.06 -2.93 -1.16
CA ALA A 77 -10.79 -1.76 -1.99
C ALA A 77 -9.30 -1.48 -1.80
N ALA A 78 -8.53 -1.61 -2.88
CA ALA A 78 -7.12 -1.33 -2.80
C ALA A 78 -6.99 0.07 -2.17
N ASP A 79 -6.12 0.20 -1.17
CA ASP A 79 -5.46 1.48 -0.92
C ASP A 79 -4.60 1.72 -2.16
N GLU A 80 -5.28 2.01 -3.28
CA GLU A 80 -4.74 2.31 -4.58
C GLU A 80 -4.20 3.73 -4.43
N ILE A 81 -3.13 3.87 -3.63
CA ILE A 81 -2.17 4.93 -3.81
C ILE A 81 -1.53 4.62 -5.15
N ASP A 82 -2.27 4.95 -6.20
CA ASP A 82 -1.90 5.44 -7.50
C ASP A 82 -0.45 5.19 -7.95
N ASN A 83 0.01 3.97 -7.79
CA ASN A 83 1.35 3.59 -8.19
C ASN A 83 1.37 3.50 -9.72
N SER A 84 0.22 3.18 -10.33
CA SER A 84 0.05 3.18 -11.77
C SER A 84 0.15 4.59 -12.37
N GLN A 85 -0.44 5.65 -11.79
CA GLN A 85 -0.24 7.00 -12.33
C GLN A 85 1.06 7.63 -11.85
N LYS A 86 1.61 7.27 -10.68
CA LYS A 86 2.99 7.67 -10.33
C LYS A 86 4.01 7.08 -11.31
N ILE A 87 3.90 5.80 -11.64
CA ILE A 87 4.73 5.13 -12.66
C ILE A 87 4.48 5.74 -14.04
N LYS A 88 3.23 5.93 -14.47
CA LYS A 88 2.91 6.59 -15.74
C LYS A 88 3.49 8.00 -15.78
N ARG A 89 3.35 8.81 -14.73
CA ARG A 89 3.90 10.17 -14.64
C ARG A 89 5.43 10.19 -14.69
N ALA A 90 6.10 9.26 -14.01
CA ALA A 90 7.56 9.16 -14.06
C ALA A 90 8.04 8.74 -15.46
N VAL A 91 7.38 7.75 -16.08
CA VAL A 91 7.69 7.28 -17.43
C VAL A 91 7.42 8.38 -18.47
N TYR A 92 6.26 9.02 -18.43
CA TYR A 92 5.92 10.13 -19.35
C TYR A 92 6.76 11.38 -19.10
N GLY A 93 7.13 11.67 -17.85
CA GLY A 93 8.03 12.78 -17.50
C GLY A 93 9.44 12.59 -18.05
N ALA A 94 9.98 11.38 -17.98
CA ALA A 94 11.25 11.03 -18.61
C ALA A 94 11.15 11.03 -20.15
N PHE A 95 10.01 10.59 -20.69
CA PHE A 95 9.74 10.57 -22.13
C PHE A 95 9.72 11.97 -22.76
N ALA A 96 9.09 12.95 -22.10
CA ALA A 96 9.07 14.35 -22.56
C ALA A 96 10.49 14.97 -22.63
N ALA A 97 11.40 14.55 -21.74
CA ALA A 97 12.79 15.01 -21.78
C ALA A 97 13.57 14.42 -22.97
N VAL A 98 13.27 13.18 -23.39
CA VAL A 98 13.88 12.52 -24.56
C VAL A 98 13.41 13.13 -25.87
N GLU A 99 12.11 13.46 -25.99
CA GLU A 99 11.57 14.16 -27.16
C GLU A 99 12.19 15.54 -27.36
N ALA A 100 12.41 16.28 -26.26
CA ALA A 100 13.08 17.58 -26.29
C ALA A 100 14.56 17.50 -26.76
N MET A 101 15.17 16.32 -26.72
CA MET A 101 16.54 16.06 -27.19
C MET A 101 16.60 15.56 -28.65
N GLY A 102 15.48 15.50 -29.38
CA GLY A 102 15.46 15.25 -30.83
C GLY A 102 15.60 13.78 -31.26
N HIS A 103 15.39 12.82 -30.36
CA HIS A 103 15.35 11.39 -30.70
C HIS A 103 13.90 10.94 -31.00
N PRO A 104 13.59 10.39 -32.19
CA PRO A 104 12.26 9.87 -32.47
C PRO A 104 12.03 8.55 -31.71
N VAL A 105 10.99 8.52 -30.86
CA VAL A 105 10.55 7.32 -30.14
C VAL A 105 9.12 6.99 -30.58
N ASN A 106 8.88 5.77 -31.04
CA ASN A 106 7.56 5.29 -31.45
C ASN A 106 7.17 4.02 -30.68
N ALA A 107 5.91 3.60 -30.83
CA ALA A 107 5.35 2.44 -30.12
C ALA A 107 6.07 1.11 -30.41
N GLU A 108 6.94 1.07 -31.41
CA GLU A 108 7.71 -0.12 -31.80
C GLU A 108 9.05 -0.20 -31.06
N ASN A 109 9.60 0.94 -30.57
CA ASN A 109 10.93 1.03 -29.95
C ASN A 109 10.90 1.45 -28.46
N ILE A 110 9.72 1.53 -27.85
CA ILE A 110 9.51 1.89 -26.43
C ILE A 110 10.21 0.96 -25.44
N SER A 111 10.45 -0.30 -25.82
CA SER A 111 11.13 -1.29 -24.98
C SER A 111 12.67 -1.17 -25.01
N GLU A 112 13.26 -0.88 -26.17
CA GLU A 112 14.73 -0.77 -26.31
C GLU A 112 15.31 0.48 -25.64
N ALA A 113 14.64 1.62 -25.75
CA ALA A 113 15.11 2.86 -25.14
C ALA A 113 15.07 2.81 -23.60
N ALA A 114 14.02 2.17 -23.04
CA ALA A 114 13.90 1.97 -21.60
C ALA A 114 14.98 1.03 -21.06
N VAL A 115 15.29 -0.06 -21.76
CA VAL A 115 16.33 -1.03 -21.36
C VAL A 115 17.73 -0.41 -21.41
N ARG A 116 18.01 0.45 -22.39
CA ARG A 116 19.33 1.07 -22.56
C ARG A 116 19.65 2.14 -21.50
N LEU A 117 18.63 2.75 -20.89
CA LEU A 117 18.81 3.68 -19.76
C LEU A 117 19.18 2.96 -18.45
N TYR A 118 18.75 1.71 -18.26
CA TYR A 118 19.13 0.90 -17.08
C TYR A 118 20.54 0.31 -17.16
N ASP A 119 21.14 0.23 -18.35
CA ASP A 119 22.48 -0.37 -18.55
C ASP A 119 23.64 0.65 -18.49
N LEU A 120 23.33 1.95 -18.37
CA LEU A 120 24.35 3.01 -18.29
C LEU A 120 24.72 3.44 -16.86
N GLU A 121 24.02 2.95 -15.83
CA GLU A 121 24.36 3.18 -14.41
C GLU A 121 25.12 1.99 -13.78
N GLY A 122 25.49 0.99 -14.59
CA GLY A 122 26.13 -0.26 -14.16
C GLY A 122 27.63 -0.38 -14.42
N ARG A 123 28.42 0.69 -14.28
CA ARG A 123 29.89 0.61 -14.18
C ARG A 123 30.46 1.52 -13.10
#